data_AF-A0A7S0L2D1-F1
#
_entry.id   AF-A0A7S0L2D1-F1
#
_cell.length_a   1.000
_cell.length_b   1.000
_cell.length_c   1.000
_cell.angle_alpha   90.00
_cell.angle_beta   90.00
_cell.angle_gamma   90.00
#
_symmetry.space_group_name_H-M   'P 1'
#
loop_
_entity.id
_entity.type
_entity.pdbx_description
1 polymer ?
#
loop_
_entity_poly.entity_id
_entity_poly.type
_entity_poly.pdbx_seq_one_letter_code
_entity_poly.pdbx_strand_id
1 'polypeptide(L)'
;MARSFSDLLLVLLMAYFLTMNLTVERAYCHAPLSHTDTRFLIAETVDFCVMANPLFLARPEWMRMATCISAYGFCGFYALIALVTLTGMWGRFRTVLTLFIGAKLNAILFYHIMEFTSATPPPNVVPYFAVESPYLVSIGLVLYKIVTADTTVKEKNS
;
A
#
# COMPACT_ATOMS: atom_id res chain seq x y z
N MET A 1 23.78 -14.84 -2.48
CA MET A 1 22.79 -15.16 -1.42
C MET A 1 21.45 -15.36 -2.12
N ALA A 2 20.88 -16.56 -2.09
CA ALA A 2 19.58 -16.82 -2.73
C ALA A 2 18.52 -15.95 -2.06
N ARG A 3 17.77 -15.16 -2.85
CA ARG A 3 16.69 -14.34 -2.30
C ARG A 3 15.53 -15.25 -1.91
N SER A 4 15.00 -15.05 -0.72
CA SER A 4 13.87 -15.83 -0.24
C SER A 4 12.61 -15.49 -1.04
N PHE A 5 11.65 -16.42 -1.12
CA PHE A 5 10.35 -16.15 -1.76
C PHE A 5 9.66 -14.92 -1.16
N SER A 6 9.78 -14.70 0.16
CA SER A 6 9.21 -13.53 0.83
C SER A 6 9.89 -12.21 0.41
N ASP A 7 11.18 -12.22 0.08
CA ASP A 7 11.86 -11.03 -0.48
C ASP A 7 11.33 -10.69 -1.87
N LEU A 8 11.16 -11.72 -2.72
CA LEU A 8 10.63 -11.54 -4.07
C LEU A 8 9.20 -11.00 -4.01
N LEU A 9 8.34 -11.64 -3.21
CA LEU A 9 6.95 -11.21 -3.03
C LEU A 9 6.88 -9.78 -2.51
N LEU A 10 7.72 -9.41 -1.53
CA LEU A 10 7.72 -8.07 -0.98
C LEU A 10 8.14 -7.01 -2.01
N VAL A 11 9.15 -7.30 -2.83
CA VAL A 11 9.58 -6.40 -3.91
C VAL A 11 8.46 -6.25 -4.96
N LEU A 12 7.78 -7.33 -5.33
CA LEU A 12 6.65 -7.28 -6.27
C LEU A 12 5.48 -6.46 -5.72
N LEU A 13 5.17 -6.60 -4.43
CA LEU A 13 4.15 -5.78 -3.76
C LEU A 13 4.53 -4.30 -3.74
N MET A 14 5.80 -3.96 -3.45
CA MET A 14 6.25 -2.57 -3.51
C MET A 14 6.19 -2.01 -4.92
N ALA A 15 6.54 -2.80 -5.95
CA ALA A 15 6.41 -2.39 -7.34
C ALA A 15 4.95 -2.15 -7.74
N TYR A 16 4.03 -3.01 -7.28
CA TYR A 16 2.60 -2.82 -7.44
C TYR A 16 2.12 -1.50 -6.80
N PHE A 17 2.48 -1.24 -5.53
CA PHE A 17 2.08 0.00 -4.85
C PHE A 17 2.67 1.24 -5.52
N LEU A 18 3.95 1.20 -5.93
CA LEU A 18 4.56 2.29 -6.68
C LEU A 18 3.79 2.55 -7.98
N THR A 19 3.41 1.50 -8.70
CA THR A 19 2.62 1.64 -9.94
C THR A 19 1.29 2.33 -9.64
N MET A 20 0.51 1.82 -8.67
CA MET A 20 -0.78 2.42 -8.28
C MET A 20 -0.63 3.86 -7.81
N ASN A 21 0.42 4.17 -7.05
CA ASN A 21 0.68 5.51 -6.55
C ASN A 21 1.00 6.49 -7.68
N LEU A 22 1.85 6.07 -8.63
CA LEU A 22 2.30 6.91 -9.73
C LEU A 22 1.23 7.11 -10.81
N THR A 23 0.25 6.20 -10.92
CA THR A 23 -0.78 6.23 -11.95
C THR A 23 -2.12 6.64 -11.37
N VAL A 24 -2.81 5.72 -10.68
CA VAL A 24 -4.19 5.85 -10.21
C VAL A 24 -4.29 6.90 -9.10
N GLU A 25 -3.49 6.79 -8.05
CA GLU A 25 -3.64 7.66 -6.87
C GLU A 25 -3.26 9.12 -7.19
N ARG A 26 -2.22 9.34 -8.00
CA ARG A 26 -1.90 10.68 -8.51
C ARG A 26 -3.02 11.25 -9.38
N ALA A 27 -3.59 10.45 -10.28
CA ALA A 27 -4.73 10.87 -11.09
C ALA A 27 -5.91 11.29 -10.21
N TYR A 28 -6.24 10.47 -9.22
CA TYR A 28 -7.30 10.68 -8.25
C TYR A 28 -7.15 11.97 -7.43
N CYS A 29 -5.91 12.34 -7.11
CA CYS A 29 -5.60 13.58 -6.41
C CYS A 29 -6.01 14.84 -7.16
N HIS A 30 -5.77 14.86 -8.46
CA HIS A 30 -5.97 16.05 -9.27
C HIS A 30 -7.41 16.20 -9.74
N ALA A 31 -8.08 15.10 -10.08
CA ALA A 31 -9.42 15.14 -10.63
C ALA A 31 -10.21 13.87 -10.27
N PRO A 32 -11.55 13.91 -10.32
CA PRO A 32 -12.37 12.70 -10.32
C PRO A 32 -11.94 11.76 -11.46
N LEU A 33 -11.95 10.46 -11.18
CA LEU A 33 -11.67 9.46 -12.21
C LEU A 33 -12.86 9.29 -13.15
N SER A 34 -12.57 9.03 -14.42
CA SER A 34 -13.57 8.86 -15.47
C SER A 34 -13.07 7.86 -16.51
N HIS A 35 -13.97 7.12 -17.15
CA HIS A 35 -13.64 6.24 -18.28
C HIS A 35 -13.04 6.97 -19.48
N THR A 36 -13.20 8.29 -19.56
CA THR A 36 -12.62 9.12 -20.62
C THR A 36 -11.13 9.41 -20.41
N ASP A 37 -10.56 9.03 -19.27
CA ASP A 37 -9.16 9.25 -18.94
C ASP A 37 -8.27 8.16 -19.57
N THR A 38 -7.33 8.58 -20.40
CA THR A 38 -6.42 7.68 -21.14
C THR A 38 -5.15 7.30 -20.36
N ARG A 39 -5.02 7.76 -19.10
CA ARG A 39 -3.87 7.40 -18.26
C ARG A 39 -3.94 5.92 -17.86
N PHE A 40 -2.77 5.33 -17.68
CA PHE A 40 -2.62 3.90 -17.40
C PHE A 40 -3.42 3.46 -16.16
N LEU A 41 -4.19 2.38 -16.29
CA LEU A 41 -5.03 1.74 -15.25
C LEU A 41 -6.25 2.54 -14.78
N ILE A 42 -6.53 3.73 -15.33
CA ILE A 42 -7.67 4.53 -14.86
C ILE A 42 -9.00 3.90 -15.27
N ALA A 43 -9.16 3.50 -16.54
CA ALA A 43 -10.39 2.88 -17.01
C ALA A 43 -10.74 1.62 -16.22
N GLU A 44 -9.75 0.74 -16.03
CA GLU A 44 -9.90 -0.51 -15.26
C GLU A 44 -10.18 -0.23 -13.79
N THR A 45 -9.60 0.83 -13.21
CA THR A 45 -9.92 1.24 -11.84
C THR A 45 -11.35 1.74 -11.73
N VAL A 46 -11.83 2.54 -12.69
CA VAL A 46 -13.22 3.01 -12.68
C VAL A 46 -14.17 1.82 -12.81
N ASP A 47 -13.91 0.88 -13.72
CA ASP A 47 -14.69 -0.36 -13.86
C ASP A 47 -14.77 -1.14 -12.54
N PHE A 48 -13.61 -1.32 -11.87
CA PHE A 48 -13.56 -1.97 -10.56
C PHE A 48 -14.38 -1.21 -9.52
N CYS A 49 -14.20 0.11 -9.43
CA CYS A 49 -14.86 0.91 -8.41
C CYS A 49 -16.37 0.96 -8.59
N VAL A 50 -16.88 1.01 -9.83
CA VAL A 50 -18.34 0.90 -10.10
C VAL A 50 -18.89 -0.41 -9.53
N MET A 51 -18.16 -1.51 -9.66
CA MET A 51 -18.63 -2.83 -9.21
C MET A 51 -18.41 -3.11 -7.72
N ALA A 52 -17.29 -2.66 -7.16
CA ALA A 52 -16.79 -3.17 -5.88
C ALA A 52 -16.40 -2.09 -4.87
N ASN A 53 -16.18 -0.85 -5.29
CA ASN A 53 -15.76 0.24 -4.42
C ASN A 53 -16.36 1.59 -4.88
N PRO A 54 -17.69 1.78 -4.73
CA PRO A 54 -18.36 2.99 -5.18
C PRO A 54 -17.95 4.23 -4.35
N LEU A 55 -17.53 4.04 -3.09
CA LEU A 55 -17.08 5.14 -2.23
C LEU A 55 -15.83 5.82 -2.81
N PHE A 56 -14.94 5.05 -3.45
CA PHE A 56 -13.80 5.60 -4.16
C PHE A 56 -14.21 6.60 -5.24
N LEU A 57 -15.25 6.31 -6.02
CA LEU A 57 -15.77 7.23 -7.04
C LEU A 57 -16.54 8.41 -6.45
N ALA A 58 -17.23 8.22 -5.33
CA ALA A 58 -17.89 9.31 -4.60
C ALA A 58 -16.88 10.36 -4.09
N ARG A 59 -15.62 9.96 -3.91
CA ARG A 59 -14.47 10.83 -3.62
C ARG A 59 -14.72 11.80 -2.46
N PRO A 60 -15.08 11.30 -1.26
CA PRO A 60 -15.17 12.16 -0.09
C PRO A 60 -13.80 12.78 0.22
N GLU A 61 -13.81 13.97 0.81
CA GLU A 61 -12.58 14.76 0.97
C GLU A 61 -11.49 14.04 1.77
N TRP A 62 -11.86 13.31 2.82
CA TRP A 62 -10.92 12.53 3.62
C TRP A 62 -10.21 11.45 2.79
N MET A 63 -10.92 10.81 1.86
CA MET A 63 -10.36 9.76 1.01
C MET A 63 -9.42 10.37 -0.01
N ARG A 64 -9.83 11.48 -0.64
CA ARG A 64 -8.95 12.28 -1.51
C ARG A 64 -7.65 12.66 -0.80
N MET A 65 -7.72 13.20 0.42
CA MET A 65 -6.53 13.57 1.19
C MET A 65 -5.65 12.36 1.52
N ALA A 66 -6.25 11.25 1.98
CA ALA A 66 -5.51 10.03 2.30
C ALA A 66 -4.80 9.45 1.07
N THR A 67 -5.48 9.38 -0.07
CA THR A 67 -4.90 8.95 -1.34
C THR A 67 -3.76 9.87 -1.79
N CYS A 68 -3.86 11.19 -1.55
CA CYS A 68 -2.76 12.11 -1.88
C CYS A 68 -1.56 12.01 -0.96
N ILE A 69 -1.79 11.79 0.34
CA ILE A 69 -0.71 11.50 1.28
C ILE A 69 -0.01 10.19 0.88
N SER A 70 -0.76 9.18 0.43
CA SER A 70 -0.18 7.96 -0.11
C SER A 70 0.66 8.25 -1.37
N ALA A 71 0.03 8.83 -2.40
CA ALA A 71 0.63 9.11 -3.71
C ALA A 71 1.93 9.93 -3.66
N TYR A 72 2.01 10.91 -2.75
CA TYR A 72 3.14 11.83 -2.64
C TYR A 72 4.05 11.54 -1.45
N GLY A 73 3.50 11.14 -0.32
CA GLY A 73 4.25 10.87 0.91
C GLY A 73 4.73 9.43 1.00
N PHE A 74 3.84 8.45 0.84
CA PHE A 74 4.17 7.04 1.03
C PHE A 74 4.90 6.41 -0.14
N CYS A 75 4.78 6.98 -1.35
CA CYS A 75 5.49 6.51 -2.54
C CYS A 75 7.01 6.33 -2.30
N GLY A 76 7.67 7.27 -1.62
CA GLY A 76 9.10 7.16 -1.31
C GLY A 76 9.43 6.00 -0.35
N PHE A 77 8.52 5.68 0.57
CA PHE A 77 8.71 4.58 1.50
C PHE A 77 8.54 3.21 0.85
N TYR A 78 7.67 3.05 -0.15
CA TYR A 78 7.61 1.80 -0.91
C TYR A 78 8.91 1.52 -1.66
N ALA A 79 9.49 2.56 -2.28
CA ALA A 79 10.81 2.47 -2.92
C ALA A 79 11.91 2.14 -1.91
N LEU A 80 11.87 2.75 -0.71
CA LEU A 80 12.80 2.45 0.37
C LEU A 80 12.69 1.00 0.84
N ILE A 81 11.47 0.47 1.04
CA ILE A 81 11.25 -0.92 1.45
C ILE A 81 11.79 -1.87 0.38
N ALA A 82 11.54 -1.60 -0.90
CA ALA A 82 12.10 -2.39 -1.99
C ALA A 82 13.63 -2.38 -1.93
N LEU A 83 14.26 -1.20 -1.81
CA LEU A 83 15.71 -1.07 -1.70
C LEU A 83 16.27 -1.84 -0.51
N VAL A 84 15.68 -1.67 0.69
CA VAL A 84 16.10 -2.34 1.91
C VAL A 84 15.97 -3.87 1.78
N THR A 85 14.91 -4.34 1.12
CA THR A 85 14.74 -5.76 0.82
C THR A 85 15.83 -6.29 -0.11
N LEU A 86 16.19 -5.53 -1.15
CA LEU A 86 17.20 -5.90 -2.13
C LEU A 86 18.63 -5.90 -1.58
N THR A 87 18.92 -5.02 -0.61
CA THR A 87 20.26 -4.80 -0.03
C THR A 87 20.45 -5.44 1.34
N GLY A 88 19.37 -5.90 2.00
CA GLY A 88 19.42 -6.48 3.33
C GLY A 88 19.65 -5.47 4.46
N MET A 89 19.49 -4.16 4.22
CA MET A 89 19.80 -3.09 5.16
C MET A 89 18.75 -2.86 6.26
N TRP A 90 18.03 -3.90 6.65
CA TRP A 90 16.88 -3.84 7.57
C TRP A 90 17.22 -3.17 8.91
N GLY A 91 18.37 -3.51 9.51
CA GLY A 91 18.80 -2.94 10.79
C GLY A 91 19.01 -1.42 10.74
N ARG A 92 19.54 -0.88 9.63
CA ARG A 92 19.81 0.56 9.48
C ARG A 92 18.52 1.37 9.37
N PHE A 93 17.53 0.85 8.67
CA PHE A 93 16.27 1.57 8.38
C PHE A 93 15.14 1.18 9.32
N ARG A 94 15.38 0.30 10.29
CA ARG A 94 14.37 -0.25 11.20
C ARG A 94 13.42 0.80 11.76
N THR A 95 13.94 1.82 12.46
CA THR A 95 13.10 2.83 13.12
C THR A 95 12.19 3.56 12.12
N VAL A 96 12.76 3.95 10.98
CA VAL A 96 12.04 4.66 9.92
C VAL A 96 10.94 3.76 9.32
N LEU A 97 11.25 2.50 9.05
CA LEU A 97 10.29 1.54 8.52
C LEU A 97 9.20 1.18 9.54
N THR A 98 9.52 1.06 10.82
CA THR A 98 8.53 0.84 11.88
C THR A 98 7.55 2.00 11.98
N LEU A 99 8.03 3.25 11.96
CA LEU A 99 7.17 4.44 11.98
C LEU A 99 6.26 4.48 10.75
N PHE A 100 6.82 4.21 9.57
CA PHE A 100 6.06 4.13 8.33
C PHE A 100 4.96 3.07 8.39
N ILE A 101 5.29 1.85 8.84
CA ILE A 101 4.31 0.77 8.98
C ILE A 101 3.23 1.11 10.00
N GLY A 102 3.58 1.78 11.11
CA GLY A 102 2.60 2.30 12.07
C GLY A 102 1.63 3.29 11.42
N ALA A 103 2.13 4.24 10.64
CA ALA A 103 1.30 5.18 9.88
C ALA A 103 0.40 4.46 8.86
N LYS A 104 0.95 3.45 8.16
CA LYS A 104 0.20 2.62 7.20
C LYS A 104 -0.91 1.81 7.87
N LEU A 105 -0.64 1.22 9.03
CA LEU A 105 -1.63 0.50 9.83
C LEU A 105 -2.76 1.42 10.28
N ASN A 106 -2.44 2.62 10.77
CA ASN A 106 -3.46 3.61 11.12
C ASN A 106 -4.31 4.00 9.90
N ALA A 107 -3.67 4.26 8.75
CA ALA A 107 -4.36 4.65 7.53
C ALA A 107 -5.31 3.54 7.01
N ILE A 108 -4.86 2.29 6.98
CA ILE A 108 -5.68 1.18 6.48
C ILE A 108 -6.84 0.87 7.43
N LEU A 109 -6.63 0.92 8.75
CA LEU A 109 -7.69 0.74 9.74
C LEU A 109 -8.74 1.84 9.63
N PHE A 110 -8.29 3.09 9.54
CA PHE A 110 -9.18 4.24 9.34
C PHE A 110 -9.98 4.09 8.05
N TYR A 111 -9.33 3.73 6.94
CA TYR A 111 -9.99 3.50 5.66
C TYR A 111 -11.07 2.41 5.78
N HIS A 112 -10.76 1.25 6.36
CA HIS A 112 -11.73 0.17 6.53
C HIS A 112 -12.92 0.60 7.40
N ILE A 113 -12.67 1.29 8.51
CA ILE A 113 -13.75 1.80 9.38
C ILE A 113 -14.65 2.76 8.59
N MET A 114 -14.07 3.71 7.86
CA MET A 114 -14.83 4.71 7.11
C MET A 114 -15.58 4.08 5.94
N GLU A 115 -14.98 3.10 5.26
CA GLU A 115 -15.57 2.37 4.14
C GLU A 115 -16.84 1.62 4.60
N PHE A 116 -16.72 0.81 5.65
CA PHE A 116 -17.82 -0.03 6.14
C PHE A 116 -18.88 0.73 6.96
N THR A 117 -18.58 1.94 7.45
CA THR A 117 -19.55 2.81 8.11
C THR A 117 -20.12 3.91 7.20
N SER A 118 -19.69 3.95 5.94
CA SER A 118 -20.18 4.93 4.97
C SER A 118 -21.63 4.67 4.53
N ALA A 119 -22.23 5.64 3.85
CA ALA A 119 -23.53 5.47 3.20
C ALA A 119 -23.50 4.52 1.99
N THR A 120 -22.31 4.14 1.51
CA THR A 120 -22.10 3.29 0.33
C THR A 120 -21.03 2.24 0.60
N PRO A 121 -21.26 1.29 1.52
CA PRO A 121 -20.29 0.25 1.82
C PRO A 121 -20.07 -0.68 0.61
N PRO A 122 -18.97 -1.46 0.59
CA PRO A 122 -18.66 -2.35 -0.52
C PRO A 122 -19.80 -3.36 -0.75
N PRO A 123 -20.35 -3.44 -1.97
CA PRO A 123 -21.46 -4.36 -2.25
C PRO A 123 -21.01 -5.83 -2.20
N ASN A 124 -19.71 -6.09 -2.38
CA ASN A 124 -19.12 -7.41 -2.24
C ASN A 124 -17.74 -7.32 -1.58
N VAL A 125 -17.56 -8.04 -0.48
CA VAL A 125 -16.32 -8.03 0.32
C VAL A 125 -15.16 -8.76 -0.35
N VAL A 126 -15.42 -9.72 -1.24
CA VAL A 126 -14.38 -10.50 -1.90
C VAL A 126 -13.52 -9.64 -2.83
N PRO A 127 -14.07 -8.93 -3.83
CA PRO A 127 -13.27 -8.06 -4.70
C PRO A 127 -12.66 -6.88 -3.93
N TYR A 128 -13.34 -6.40 -2.88
CA TYR A 128 -12.79 -5.39 -1.97
C TYR A 128 -11.49 -5.89 -1.32
N PHE A 129 -11.53 -7.03 -0.62
CA PHE A 129 -10.35 -7.59 0.04
C PHE A 129 -9.31 -8.12 -0.95
N ALA A 130 -9.67 -8.47 -2.18
CA ALA A 130 -8.69 -8.83 -3.21
C ALA A 130 -7.73 -7.67 -3.52
N VAL A 131 -8.23 -6.43 -3.51
CA VAL A 131 -7.42 -5.22 -3.75
C VAL A 131 -6.76 -4.67 -2.48
N GLU A 132 -7.42 -4.83 -1.33
CA GLU A 132 -6.89 -4.34 -0.05
C GLU A 132 -5.90 -5.30 0.63
N SER A 133 -6.05 -6.62 0.43
CA SER A 133 -5.18 -7.62 1.07
C SER A 133 -3.69 -7.52 0.73
N PRO A 134 -3.24 -7.08 -0.47
CA PRO A 134 -1.84 -6.76 -0.73
C PRO A 134 -1.23 -5.84 0.33
N TYR A 135 -1.97 -4.82 0.81
CA TYR A 135 -1.47 -3.92 1.84
C TYR A 135 -1.25 -4.65 3.16
N LEU A 136 -2.23 -5.46 3.61
CA LEU A 136 -2.13 -6.24 4.85
C LEU A 136 -0.98 -7.25 4.79
N VAL A 137 -0.85 -7.97 3.67
CA VAL A 137 0.25 -8.91 3.44
C VAL A 137 1.60 -8.19 3.49
N SER A 138 1.72 -7.04 2.81
CA SER A 138 2.96 -6.27 2.81
C SER A 138 3.35 -5.78 4.20
N ILE A 139 2.39 -5.33 5.01
CA ILE A 139 2.61 -4.91 6.39
C ILE A 139 3.14 -6.09 7.22
N GLY A 140 2.50 -7.25 7.13
CA GLY A 140 2.93 -8.45 7.84
C GLY A 140 4.35 -8.88 7.46
N LEU A 141 4.68 -8.85 6.16
CA LEU A 141 6.01 -9.19 5.67
C LEU A 141 7.08 -8.21 6.15
N VAL A 142 6.81 -6.90 6.12
CA VAL A 142 7.77 -5.88 6.59
C VAL A 142 8.02 -6.03 8.09
N LEU A 143 6.96 -6.23 8.89
CA LEU A 143 7.10 -6.47 10.33
C LEU A 143 7.93 -7.71 10.61
N TYR A 144 7.66 -8.81 9.90
CA TYR A 144 8.44 -10.04 10.01
C TYR A 144 9.92 -9.81 9.69
N LYS A 145 10.24 -9.06 8.62
CA LYS A 145 11.63 -8.74 8.25
C LYS A 145 12.31 -7.84 9.28
N ILE A 146 11.60 -6.87 9.84
CA ILE A 146 12.13 -6.01 10.89
C ILE A 146 12.48 -6.82 12.15
N VAL A 147 11.61 -7.73 12.56
CA VAL A 147 11.81 -8.56 13.77
C VAL A 147 12.94 -9.57 13.57
N THR A 148 13.01 -10.22 12.41
CA THR A 148 14.05 -11.24 12.13
C THR A 148 15.43 -10.66 11.82
N ALA A 149 15.51 -9.38 11.43
CA ALA A 149 16.80 -8.71 11.27
C ALA A 149 17.55 -8.58 12.61
N ASP A 150 16.85 -8.47 13.75
CA ASP A 150 17.44 -8.32 15.08
C ASP A 150 18.12 -9.58 15.60
N THR A 151 17.55 -10.76 15.33
CA THR A 151 18.10 -12.04 15.80
C THR A 151 19.45 -12.33 15.16
N THR A 152 19.57 -12.03 13.87
CA THR A 152 20.80 -12.28 13.10
C THR A 152 21.98 -11.38 13.50
N VAL A 153 21.72 -10.16 13.99
CA VAL A 153 22.77 -9.23 14.45
C VAL A 153 23.26 -9.60 15.86
N LYS A 154 22.38 -10.09 16.72
CA LYS A 154 22.76 -10.54 18.07
C LYS A 154 23.64 -11.79 18.04
N GLU A 155 23.34 -12.77 17.19
CA GLU A 155 24.16 -13.99 17.05
C GLU A 155 25.55 -13.74 16.47
N LYS A 156 25.73 -12.73 15.61
CA LYS A 156 27.06 -12.39 15.07
C LYS A 156 27.96 -11.65 16.05
N ASN A 157 27.40 -11.11 17.12
CA ASN A 157 28.10 -10.28 18.11
C ASN A 157 28.24 -10.98 19.48
N SER A 158 27.82 -12.25 19.60
CA SER A 158 28.06 -13.12 20.76
C SER A 158 29.12 -14.17 20.42
#